data_AF-A0A9E2XW15-F1
#
_entry.id   AF-A0A9E2XW15-F1
#
_cell.length_a   1.000
_cell.length_b   1.000
_cell.length_c   1.000
_cell.angle_alpha   90.00
_cell.angle_beta   90.00
_cell.angle_gamma   90.00
#
_symmetry.space_group_name_H-M   'P 1'
#
loop_
_entity.id
_entity.type
_entity.pdbx_description
1 polymer ?
#
loop_
_entity_poly.entity_id
_entity_poly.type
_entity_poly.pdbx_seq_one_letter_code
_entity_poly.pdbx_strand_id
1 'polypeptide(L)'
;MAQQPSEAPPLSLPTIEVVGATPLLGSGVDRDKVPAQTHVLTDQDISRNGYPQAVRALNEDVPGVALDAAAGNPFQPNLLYHGFLASPLQGNPQGLAVYLNGARFNQPFGDTVNWDLIPDLAINRMDLVGSNPVFGLNALGGALSVRMKNGFTYQGGELDLLG
;
A
#
# COMPACT_ATOMS: atom_id res chain seq x y z
N MET A 1 15.05 16.88 55.28
CA MET A 1 14.39 17.20 53.99
C MET A 1 15.16 16.45 52.91
N ALA A 2 14.67 15.29 52.47
CA ALA A 2 15.30 14.52 51.40
C ALA A 2 14.73 15.03 50.06
N GLN A 3 15.60 15.53 49.19
CA GLN A 3 15.24 15.95 47.83
C GLN A 3 15.00 14.70 46.98
N GLN A 4 13.80 14.58 46.42
CA GLN A 4 13.48 13.58 45.39
C GLN A 4 14.34 13.84 44.16
N PRO A 5 14.93 12.80 43.53
CA PRO A 5 15.71 12.98 42.32
C PRO A 5 14.80 13.46 41.19
N SER A 6 15.20 14.57 40.56
CA SER A 6 14.54 15.13 39.38
C SER A 6 14.57 14.10 38.24
N GLU A 7 13.40 13.62 37.85
CA GLU A 7 13.23 12.72 36.70
C GLU A 7 13.64 13.47 35.43
N ALA A 8 14.57 12.89 34.65
CA ALA A 8 15.03 13.48 33.40
C ALA A 8 13.87 13.50 32.39
N PRO A 9 13.70 14.58 31.61
CA PRO A 9 12.62 14.66 30.63
C PRO A 9 12.72 13.49 29.64
N PRO A 10 11.59 12.86 29.27
CA PRO A 10 11.59 11.69 28.41
C PRO A 10 12.23 12.02 27.06
N LEU A 11 13.19 11.19 26.65
CA LEU A 11 13.81 11.26 25.33
C LEU A 11 12.74 10.96 24.26
N SER A 12 12.40 11.96 23.46
CA SER A 12 11.54 11.79 22.30
C SER A 12 12.37 11.30 21.12
N LEU A 13 12.01 10.13 20.58
CA LEU A 13 12.66 9.54 19.42
C LEU A 13 12.00 10.05 18.13
N PRO A 14 12.78 10.20 17.02
CA PRO A 14 12.20 10.54 15.73
C PRO A 14 11.29 9.42 15.21
N THR A 15 10.19 9.80 14.55
CA THR A 15 9.25 8.86 13.91
C THR A 15 9.95 8.16 12.75
N ILE A 16 9.91 6.83 12.73
CA ILE A 16 10.48 6.00 11.66
C ILE A 16 9.33 5.47 10.81
N GLU A 17 9.35 5.77 9.51
CA GLU A 17 8.40 5.23 8.56
C GLU A 17 8.96 3.96 7.91
N VAL A 18 8.37 2.81 8.22
CA VAL A 18 8.89 1.51 7.78
C VAL A 18 8.20 1.06 6.50
N VAL A 19 8.93 1.07 5.38
CA VAL A 19 8.41 0.57 4.09
C VAL A 19 8.74 -0.91 3.90
N GLY A 20 7.86 -1.63 3.20
CA GLY A 20 8.18 -2.95 2.67
C GLY A 20 9.20 -2.82 1.54
N ALA A 21 10.50 -2.88 1.83
CA ALA A 21 11.54 -2.87 0.80
C ALA A 21 11.62 -4.19 0.01
N THR A 22 10.95 -5.22 0.50
CA THR A 22 10.78 -6.51 -0.13
C THR A 22 9.31 -6.93 -0.04
N PRO A 23 8.85 -7.88 -0.87
CA PRO A 23 7.53 -8.47 -0.72
C PRO A 23 7.30 -9.10 0.68
N LEU A 24 8.35 -9.61 1.32
CA LEU A 24 8.22 -10.37 2.55
C LEU A 24 7.81 -9.47 3.74
N LEU A 25 6.78 -9.89 4.46
CA LEU A 25 6.36 -9.26 5.70
C LEU A 25 7.48 -9.30 6.75
N GLY A 26 7.74 -8.16 7.41
CA GLY A 26 8.68 -8.07 8.53
C GLY A 26 10.13 -7.72 8.16
N SER A 27 10.49 -7.61 6.88
CA SER A 27 11.81 -7.12 6.45
C SER A 27 11.87 -5.60 6.30
N GLY A 28 11.02 -4.88 7.04
CA GLY A 28 10.81 -3.45 6.85
C GLY A 28 12.11 -2.68 7.01
N VAL A 29 12.40 -1.80 6.05
CA VAL A 29 13.54 -0.88 6.12
C VAL A 29 12.96 0.52 6.32
N ASP A 30 13.66 1.35 7.07
CA ASP A 30 13.36 2.78 7.15
C ASP A 30 13.29 3.37 5.74
N ARG A 31 12.20 4.08 5.45
CA ARG A 31 11.97 4.77 4.18
C ARG A 31 13.19 5.55 3.71
N ASP A 32 13.84 6.28 4.61
CA ASP A 32 14.97 7.16 4.27
C ASP A 32 16.24 6.38 3.90
N LYS A 33 16.24 5.06 4.08
CA LYS A 33 17.35 4.16 3.74
C LYS A 33 17.07 3.32 2.49
N VAL A 34 15.90 3.48 1.86
CA VAL A 34 15.58 2.80 0.60
C VAL A 34 15.98 3.71 -0.56
N PRO A 35 16.90 3.30 -1.44
CA PRO A 35 17.37 4.12 -2.56
C PRO A 35 16.38 4.09 -3.75
N ALA A 36 15.09 4.24 -3.47
CA ALA A 36 14.02 4.26 -4.44
C ALA A 36 12.90 5.19 -3.98
N GLN A 37 12.09 5.69 -4.91
CA GLN A 37 10.88 6.41 -4.54
C GLN A 37 9.92 5.46 -3.82
N THR A 38 9.44 5.86 -2.64
CA THR A 38 8.47 5.09 -1.87
C THR A 38 7.35 5.99 -1.40
N HIS A 39 6.13 5.49 -1.47
CA HIS A 39 4.94 6.11 -0.93
C HIS A 39 4.22 5.14 -0.02
N VAL A 40 3.64 5.68 1.03
CA VAL A 40 3.04 4.92 2.11
C VAL A 40 1.69 5.51 2.36
N LEU A 41 0.67 4.68 2.28
CA LEU A 41 -0.69 5.03 2.64
C LEU A 41 -1.11 4.18 3.82
N THR A 42 -1.52 4.85 4.89
CA THR A 42 -2.09 4.20 6.08
C THR A 42 -3.59 3.93 5.89
N ASP A 43 -4.19 3.19 6.80
CA ASP A 43 -5.64 3.00 6.82
C ASP A 43 -6.40 4.33 6.91
N GLN A 44 -5.88 5.31 7.65
CA GLN A 44 -6.43 6.66 7.76
C GLN A 44 -6.45 7.41 6.42
N ASP A 45 -5.41 7.24 5.60
CA ASP A 45 -5.35 7.83 4.26
C ASP A 45 -6.39 7.18 3.34
N ILE A 46 -6.51 5.85 3.41
CA ILE A 46 -7.47 5.07 2.62
C ILE A 46 -8.92 5.43 2.97
N SER A 47 -9.22 5.72 4.23
CA SER A 47 -10.57 6.04 4.70
C SER A 47 -10.87 7.54 4.81
N ARG A 48 -9.98 8.41 4.33
CA ARG A 48 -10.07 9.88 4.53
C ARG A 48 -11.40 10.50 4.10
N ASN A 49 -12.02 9.95 3.06
CA ASN A 49 -13.28 10.44 2.48
C ASN A 49 -14.54 9.75 3.04
N GLY A 50 -14.44 9.12 4.22
CA GLY A 50 -15.55 8.47 4.92
C GLY A 50 -15.72 6.99 4.62
N TYR A 51 -15.46 6.55 3.39
CA TYR A 51 -15.44 5.14 3.02
C TYR A 51 -14.05 4.72 2.51
N PRO A 52 -13.50 3.56 2.94
CA PRO A 52 -12.23 3.05 2.45
C PRO A 52 -12.22 2.87 0.94
N GLN A 53 -11.28 3.54 0.24
CA GLN A 53 -11.14 3.48 -1.21
C GLN A 53 -9.65 3.44 -1.59
N ALA A 54 -9.06 2.25 -1.63
CA ALA A 54 -7.61 2.09 -1.66
C ALA A 54 -6.98 2.57 -2.98
N VAL A 55 -7.51 2.11 -4.10
CA VAL A 55 -7.01 2.48 -5.43
C VAL A 55 -7.19 3.98 -5.68
N ARG A 56 -8.29 4.58 -5.18
CA ARG A 56 -8.53 6.02 -5.26
C ARG A 56 -7.56 6.81 -4.38
N ALA A 57 -7.30 6.37 -3.16
CA ALA A 57 -6.35 7.01 -2.27
C ALA A 57 -4.95 7.06 -2.90
N LEU A 58 -4.53 6.00 -3.61
CA LEU A 58 -3.28 6.02 -4.40
C LEU A 58 -3.29 7.14 -5.44
N ASN A 59 -4.39 7.33 -6.17
CA ASN A 59 -4.51 8.39 -7.18
C ASN A 59 -4.54 9.81 -6.59
N GLU A 60 -5.09 9.96 -5.38
CA GLU A 60 -5.22 11.26 -4.71
C GLU A 60 -3.94 11.66 -3.99
N ASP A 61 -3.28 10.72 -3.30
CA ASP A 61 -2.16 11.01 -2.40
C ASP A 61 -0.78 10.69 -3.02
N VAL A 62 -0.71 9.90 -4.09
CA VAL A 62 0.57 9.48 -4.69
C VAL A 62 0.85 10.17 -6.03
N PRO A 63 1.86 11.07 -6.08
CA PRO A 63 2.29 11.68 -7.34
C PRO A 63 2.74 10.64 -8.37
N GLY A 64 2.24 10.79 -9.60
CA GLY A 64 2.55 9.89 -10.71
C GLY A 64 1.62 8.69 -10.80
N VAL A 65 0.67 8.53 -9.87
CA VAL A 65 -0.45 7.60 -10.02
C VAL A 65 -1.59 8.25 -10.80
N ALA A 66 -2.19 7.50 -11.72
CA ALA A 66 -3.41 7.86 -12.42
C ALA A 66 -4.33 6.65 -12.54
N LEU A 67 -5.64 6.89 -12.61
CA LEU A 67 -6.64 5.84 -12.85
C LEU A 67 -7.41 6.08 -14.14
N ASP A 68 -7.75 5.00 -14.82
CA ASP A 68 -8.74 4.99 -15.89
C ASP A 68 -9.69 3.78 -15.75
N ALA A 69 -10.90 3.89 -16.28
CA ALA A 69 -11.89 2.81 -16.18
C ALA A 69 -11.61 1.74 -17.25
N ALA A 70 -11.16 0.55 -16.84
CA ALA A 70 -10.83 -0.50 -17.79
C ALA A 70 -12.09 -0.96 -18.52
N ALA A 71 -12.08 -0.89 -19.85
CA ALA A 71 -13.26 -1.16 -20.70
C ALA A 71 -14.53 -0.39 -20.27
N GLY A 72 -14.37 0.80 -19.68
CA GLY A 72 -15.49 1.63 -19.20
C GLY A 72 -16.09 1.20 -17.86
N ASN A 73 -15.53 0.22 -17.16
CA ASN A 73 -15.99 -0.19 -15.84
C ASN A 73 -15.23 0.55 -14.72
N PRO A 74 -15.87 1.49 -13.99
CA PRO A 74 -15.21 2.24 -12.93
C PRO A 74 -14.87 1.39 -11.69
N PHE A 75 -15.48 0.21 -11.53
CA PHE A 75 -15.18 -0.72 -10.44
C PHE A 75 -13.99 -1.65 -10.75
N GLN A 76 -13.46 -1.58 -11.96
CA GLN A 76 -12.28 -2.32 -12.40
C GLN A 76 -11.29 -1.35 -13.03
N PRO A 77 -10.70 -0.43 -12.24
CA PRO A 77 -9.80 0.57 -12.78
C PRO A 77 -8.47 -0.04 -13.22
N ASN A 78 -7.91 0.56 -14.26
CA ASN A 78 -6.49 0.52 -14.55
C ASN A 78 -5.77 1.47 -13.58
N LEU A 79 -4.66 1.02 -12.99
CA LEU A 79 -3.76 1.85 -12.22
C LEU A 79 -2.48 2.08 -13.02
N LEU A 80 -2.17 3.34 -13.29
CA LEU A 80 -0.94 3.74 -13.96
C LEU A 80 -0.02 4.36 -12.93
N TYR A 81 1.24 3.95 -12.91
CA TYR A 81 2.29 4.57 -12.11
C TYR A 81 3.51 4.83 -12.99
N HIS A 82 3.83 6.11 -13.20
CA HIS A 82 4.93 6.55 -14.08
C HIS A 82 4.91 5.89 -15.48
N GLY A 83 3.70 5.69 -16.03
CA GLY A 83 3.49 5.07 -17.35
C GLY A 83 3.45 3.53 -17.36
N PHE A 84 3.64 2.87 -16.22
CA PHE A 84 3.48 1.42 -16.08
C PHE A 84 2.10 1.07 -15.54
N LEU A 85 1.54 -0.03 -16.03
CA LEU A 85 0.14 -0.39 -15.81
C LEU A 85 -0.02 -1.59 -14.87
N ALA A 86 -1.00 -1.51 -13.96
CA ALA A 86 -1.64 -2.64 -13.30
C ALA A 86 -3.12 -2.65 -13.69
N SER A 87 -3.52 -3.64 -14.49
CA SER A 87 -4.85 -3.70 -15.09
C SER A 87 -5.57 -5.01 -14.75
N PRO A 88 -6.89 -5.00 -14.53
CA PRO A 88 -7.70 -6.22 -14.44
C PRO A 88 -7.87 -6.91 -15.80
N LEU A 89 -7.53 -6.25 -16.93
CA LEU A 89 -7.75 -6.78 -18.27
C LEU A 89 -6.53 -7.51 -18.81
N GLN A 90 -6.76 -8.73 -19.30
CA GLN A 90 -5.72 -9.54 -19.93
C GLN A 90 -5.33 -8.97 -21.30
N GLY A 91 -4.05 -9.11 -21.66
CA GLY A 91 -3.49 -8.60 -22.91
C GLY A 91 -2.91 -7.19 -22.82
N ASN A 92 -3.18 -6.49 -21.71
CA ASN A 92 -2.55 -5.22 -21.41
C ASN A 92 -1.06 -5.38 -21.01
N PRO A 93 -0.21 -4.38 -21.30
CA PRO A 93 1.20 -4.42 -20.93
C PRO A 93 1.38 -4.15 -19.42
N GLN A 94 1.28 -5.21 -18.61
CA GLN A 94 1.46 -5.13 -17.16
C GLN A 94 2.91 -4.73 -16.82
N GLY A 95 3.07 -3.82 -15.86
CA GLY A 95 4.37 -3.27 -15.47
C GLY A 95 4.55 -3.04 -13.98
N LEU A 96 3.56 -3.42 -13.17
CA LEU A 96 3.58 -3.30 -11.72
C LEU A 96 3.32 -4.65 -11.06
N ALA A 97 4.13 -4.97 -10.06
CA ALA A 97 3.93 -6.14 -9.22
C ALA A 97 3.08 -5.77 -8.00
N VAL A 98 2.00 -6.50 -7.75
CA VAL A 98 1.13 -6.30 -6.60
C VAL A 98 1.27 -7.49 -5.65
N TYR A 99 1.44 -7.19 -4.38
CA TYR A 99 1.58 -8.16 -3.31
C TYR A 99 0.51 -7.93 -2.26
N LEU A 100 -0.10 -9.01 -1.79
CA LEU A 100 -1.05 -9.00 -0.68
C LEU A 100 -0.48 -9.83 0.45
N ASN A 101 -0.21 -9.21 1.60
CA ASN A 101 0.45 -9.86 2.74
C ASN A 101 1.75 -10.59 2.34
N GLY A 102 2.46 -10.04 1.35
CA GLY A 102 3.71 -10.58 0.82
C GLY A 102 3.60 -11.75 -0.15
N ALA A 103 2.40 -12.26 -0.42
CA ALA A 103 2.17 -13.17 -1.53
C ALA A 103 1.90 -12.39 -2.81
N ARG A 104 2.42 -12.88 -3.95
CA ARG A 104 2.15 -12.26 -5.25
C ARG A 104 0.66 -12.34 -5.56
N PHE A 105 0.06 -11.19 -5.85
CA PHE A 105 -1.37 -11.06 -6.09
C PHE A 105 -1.73 -11.00 -7.58
N ASN A 106 -0.83 -10.53 -8.44
CA ASN A 106 -1.05 -10.59 -9.89
C ASN A 106 -1.45 -12.02 -10.30
N GLN A 107 -2.43 -12.13 -11.20
CA GLN A 107 -2.88 -13.43 -11.67
C GLN A 107 -1.76 -14.14 -12.42
N PRO A 108 -1.60 -15.47 -12.23
CA PRO A 108 -0.50 -16.22 -12.85
C PRO A 108 -0.54 -16.22 -14.39
N PHE A 109 -1.70 -15.95 -14.98
CA PHE A 109 -1.90 -15.87 -16.41
C PHE A 109 -2.27 -14.43 -16.80
N GLY A 110 -1.31 -13.71 -17.39
CA GLY A 110 -1.52 -12.36 -17.90
C GLY A 110 -1.27 -11.24 -16.89
N ASP A 111 -0.77 -11.55 -15.69
CA ASP A 111 -0.33 -10.60 -14.64
C ASP A 111 -1.38 -9.55 -14.25
N THR A 112 -2.65 -9.83 -14.52
CA THR A 112 -3.75 -8.93 -14.23
C THR A 112 -3.94 -8.74 -12.73
N VAL A 113 -4.55 -7.62 -12.36
CA VAL A 113 -4.80 -7.26 -10.96
C VAL A 113 -6.28 -7.02 -10.77
N ASN A 114 -6.92 -7.89 -9.99
CA ASN A 114 -8.34 -7.79 -9.66
C ASN A 114 -8.51 -7.02 -8.34
N TRP A 115 -8.65 -5.70 -8.45
CA TRP A 115 -8.76 -4.80 -7.29
C TRP A 115 -9.97 -5.10 -6.39
N ASP A 116 -11.05 -5.61 -6.98
CA ASP A 116 -12.29 -6.00 -6.30
C ASP A 116 -12.12 -7.16 -5.31
N LEU A 117 -11.07 -7.96 -5.47
CA LEU A 117 -10.74 -9.05 -4.54
C LEU A 117 -9.93 -8.58 -3.32
N ILE A 118 -9.58 -7.29 -3.24
CA ILE A 118 -8.90 -6.69 -2.11
C ILE A 118 -9.93 -5.85 -1.33
N PRO A 119 -10.37 -6.30 -0.14
CA PRO A 119 -11.35 -5.53 0.63
C PRO A 119 -10.69 -4.29 1.26
N ASP A 120 -11.01 -3.10 0.75
CA ASP A 120 -10.41 -1.83 1.18
C ASP A 120 -10.50 -1.58 2.69
N LEU A 121 -11.63 -1.92 3.32
CA LEU A 121 -11.83 -1.79 4.77
C LEU A 121 -10.85 -2.64 5.59
N ALA A 122 -10.39 -3.75 5.03
CA ALA A 122 -9.48 -4.67 5.69
C ALA A 122 -8.01 -4.33 5.42
N ILE A 123 -7.71 -3.28 4.64
CA ILE A 123 -6.32 -2.84 4.43
C ILE A 123 -5.85 -2.06 5.66
N ASN A 124 -4.67 -2.41 6.15
CA ASN A 124 -3.98 -1.67 7.20
C ASN A 124 -3.01 -0.63 6.60
N ARG A 125 -2.34 -0.98 5.50
CA ARG A 125 -1.34 -0.13 4.87
C ARG A 125 -1.05 -0.57 3.43
N MET A 126 -0.69 0.39 2.58
CA MET A 126 -0.12 0.15 1.26
C MET A 126 1.25 0.84 1.14
N ASP A 127 2.22 0.09 0.63
CA ASP A 127 3.55 0.62 0.28
C ASP A 127 3.71 0.53 -1.25
N LEU A 128 3.75 1.68 -1.93
CA LEU A 128 4.12 1.75 -3.35
C LEU A 128 5.60 2.08 -3.46
N VAL A 129 6.36 1.19 -4.06
CA VAL A 129 7.81 1.31 -4.25
C VAL A 129 8.08 1.41 -5.74
N GLY A 130 9.01 2.30 -6.13
CA GLY A 130 9.51 2.36 -7.50
C GLY A 130 10.21 1.08 -7.95
N SER A 131 10.72 1.09 -9.18
CA SER A 131 11.42 -0.06 -9.76
C SER A 131 12.47 -0.66 -8.82
N ASN A 132 12.29 -1.92 -8.44
CA ASN A 132 13.18 -2.61 -7.51
C ASN A 132 13.20 -4.13 -7.80
N PRO A 133 14.37 -4.70 -8.15
CA PRO A 133 14.48 -6.10 -8.57
C PRO A 133 14.10 -7.11 -7.48
N VAL A 134 14.10 -6.71 -6.21
CA VAL A 134 13.69 -7.58 -5.09
C VAL A 134 12.23 -8.02 -5.19
N PHE A 135 11.39 -7.26 -5.92
CA PHE A 135 9.99 -7.60 -6.17
C PHE A 135 9.79 -8.54 -7.38
N GLY A 136 10.85 -9.01 -8.01
CA GLY A 136 10.78 -10.04 -9.05
C GLY A 136 10.17 -9.58 -10.38
N LEU A 137 9.64 -10.54 -11.13
CA LEU A 137 9.14 -10.33 -12.50
C LEU A 137 8.03 -9.27 -12.56
N ASN A 138 8.00 -8.47 -13.64
CA ASN A 138 6.98 -7.45 -13.91
C ASN A 138 6.87 -6.34 -12.84
N ALA A 139 7.96 -6.07 -12.11
CA ALA A 139 8.11 -4.91 -11.24
C ALA A 139 8.93 -3.77 -11.89
N LEU A 140 8.86 -3.63 -13.22
CA LEU A 140 9.66 -2.66 -13.97
C LEU A 140 9.32 -1.22 -13.61
N GLY A 141 8.03 -0.90 -13.48
CA GLY A 141 7.56 0.40 -13.00
C GLY A 141 7.59 0.54 -11.49
N GLY A 142 7.55 -0.59 -10.79
CA GLY A 142 7.52 -0.64 -9.34
C GLY A 142 6.67 -1.78 -8.80
N ALA A 143 6.40 -1.73 -7.52
CA ALA A 143 5.60 -2.71 -6.83
C ALA A 143 4.72 -2.08 -5.75
N LEU A 144 3.49 -2.59 -5.62
CA LEU A 144 2.54 -2.23 -4.58
C LEU A 144 2.46 -3.39 -3.58
N SER A 145 2.83 -3.15 -2.33
CA SER A 145 2.65 -4.09 -1.23
C SER A 145 1.48 -3.66 -0.37
N VAL A 146 0.40 -4.45 -0.39
CA VAL A 146 -0.79 -4.28 0.43
C VAL A 146 -0.70 -5.17 1.66
N ARG A 147 -0.84 -4.59 2.84
CA ARG A 147 -0.93 -5.32 4.11
C ARG A 147 -2.33 -5.21 4.68
N MET A 148 -2.91 -6.35 5.04
CA MET A 148 -4.22 -6.43 5.65
C MET A 148 -4.14 -6.29 7.17
N LYS A 149 -5.21 -5.77 7.76
CA LYS A 149 -5.45 -5.76 9.21
C LYS A 149 -5.38 -7.21 9.74
N ASN A 150 -4.77 -7.38 10.91
CA ASN A 150 -4.67 -8.66 11.61
C ASN A 150 -4.81 -8.45 13.13
N GLY A 151 -4.76 -9.54 13.91
CA GLY A 151 -4.95 -9.50 15.36
C GLY A 151 -3.85 -8.76 16.16
N PHE A 152 -2.81 -8.23 15.52
CA PHE A 152 -1.82 -7.34 16.14
C PHE A 152 -2.05 -5.89 15.74
N THR A 153 -2.41 -5.62 14.48
CA THR A 153 -2.55 -4.27 13.92
C THR A 153 -3.96 -3.70 14.05
N TYR A 154 -4.95 -4.53 14.38
CA TYR A 154 -6.33 -4.10 14.57
C TYR A 154 -6.92 -4.75 15.82
N GLN A 155 -7.34 -3.92 16.77
CA GLN A 155 -7.96 -4.32 18.03
C GLN A 155 -9.35 -3.68 18.12
N GLY A 156 -10.37 -4.48 18.40
CA GLY A 156 -11.75 -4.01 18.49
C GLY A 156 -12.61 -4.42 17.29
N GLY A 157 -13.71 -3.71 17.09
CA GLY A 157 -14.64 -3.94 15.98
C GLY A 157 -15.28 -2.62 15.54
N GLU A 158 -15.59 -2.55 14.26
CA GLU A 158 -16.16 -1.37 13.60
C GLU A 158 -17.51 -1.75 13.01
N LEU A 159 -18.48 -0.86 13.17
CA LEU A 159 -19.85 -1.04 12.70
C LEU A 159 -20.22 0.19 11.88
N ASP A 160 -20.28 0.02 10.57
CA ASP A 160 -20.83 1.04 9.68
C ASP A 160 -22.32 0.79 9.47
N LEU A 161 -23.12 1.81 9.77
CA LEU A 161 -24.56 1.83 9.55
C LEU A 161 -24.85 2.81 8.41
N LEU A 162 -25.20 2.27 7.25
CA LEU A 162 -25.71 3.02 6.12
C LEU A 162 -27.23 3.18 6.28
N GLY A 163 -27.70 4.42 6.35
CA GLY A 163 -29.12 4.79 6.38
C GLY A 163 -29.50 5.65 5.18
#